data_AF-A0A2T1FIX0-F1
#
_entry.id   AF-A0A2T1FIX0-F1
#
_cell.length_a   1.000
_cell.length_b   1.000
_cell.length_c   1.000
_cell.angle_alpha   90.00
_cell.angle_beta   90.00
_cell.angle_gamma   90.00
#
_symmetry.space_group_name_H-M   'P 1'
#
loop_
_entity.id
_entity.type
_entity.pdbx_description
1 polymer ?
#
loop_
_entity_poly.entity_id
_entity_poly.type
_entity_poly.pdbx_seq_one_letter_code
_entity_poly.pdbx_strand_id
1 'polypeptide(L)'
;MNNQPTYLTLIQSLLNSPKDEQIAILQANLELIDDNFAQYLREWATQTLAEMESEEATNIIIPIFNFSNLIQQFPLGSKSSNMEIAIVGYEMALEVFNRDTYAEHWAVIQNNLAVAYSNRIREDKAENLERAIACYDLALLVRTRAAFPQDWAQTQNNLATAYSDRIREDRAENIEKAIACYELALEVLTRTDFPQDWAGTQNNLANAYSDRIREDRAENIEKAIACFELALLVYTRAAFPQDWADTQNNLAAAYYSRIREDRAENIEKAIDCYELALEVRTRADFPQDWAQTQNNLGLAYWNRIREDKAENLERAIACYQAALEVRTRDALPLDLAMTQENLAYAYQEKGLIPEAIKYFKSSLEIFKPDALPLSCLKAARNLGNTAFDIEEWETAIFGYEKAIEAVEQSREWIASENRKREIIGENLNVYEKMIQSCINHQQYHKAIQTIERSKSRYLVELFTNSEIYPKTATDTEKQQLQNLRRQIAASQQFLETQTPSPPLSPPLTKGGPEGVPD
;
A
#
# COMPACT_ATOMS: atom_id res chain seq x y z
N MET A 1 36.02 18.80 2.70
CA MET A 1 37.38 18.70 2.13
C MET A 1 37.25 18.10 0.75
N ASN A 2 38.08 18.48 -0.22
CA ASN A 2 37.97 17.96 -1.58
C ASN A 2 38.42 16.49 -1.59
N ASN A 3 37.47 15.55 -1.47
CA ASN A 3 37.74 14.10 -1.38
C ASN A 3 38.12 13.47 -2.74
N GLN A 4 38.21 14.26 -3.82
CA GLN A 4 38.51 13.81 -5.18
C GLN A 4 39.75 12.89 -5.29
N PRO A 5 40.91 13.19 -4.66
CA PRO A 5 42.08 12.30 -4.76
C PRO A 5 41.84 10.93 -4.08
N THR A 6 41.06 10.94 -3.00
CA THR A 6 40.71 9.74 -2.24
C THR A 6 39.74 8.86 -3.04
N TYR A 7 38.74 9.47 -3.69
CA TYR A 7 37.81 8.74 -4.56
C TYR A 7 38.51 8.13 -5.78
N LEU A 8 39.44 8.85 -6.42
CA LEU A 8 40.21 8.29 -7.54
C LEU A 8 41.02 7.07 -7.10
N THR A 9 41.68 7.15 -5.95
CA THR A 9 42.46 6.03 -5.39
C THR A 9 41.55 4.83 -5.10
N LEU A 10 40.35 5.08 -4.57
CA LEU A 10 39.36 4.04 -4.30
C LEU A 10 38.84 3.39 -5.58
N ILE A 11 38.48 4.18 -6.60
CA ILE A 11 38.07 3.68 -7.92
C ILE A 11 39.16 2.80 -8.50
N GLN A 12 40.39 3.28 -8.57
CA GLN A 12 41.52 2.50 -9.12
C GLN A 12 41.76 1.21 -8.34
N SER A 13 41.62 1.24 -7.02
CA SER A 13 41.77 0.05 -6.17
C SER A 13 40.65 -0.97 -6.46
N LEU A 14 39.39 -0.51 -6.55
CA LEU A 14 38.25 -1.38 -6.82
C LEU A 14 38.32 -2.00 -8.21
N LEU A 15 38.59 -1.19 -9.24
CA LEU A 15 38.58 -1.66 -10.64
C LEU A 15 39.75 -2.60 -10.98
N ASN A 16 40.86 -2.52 -10.24
CA ASN A 16 42.03 -3.40 -10.47
C ASN A 16 42.07 -4.63 -9.55
N SER A 17 41.12 -4.78 -8.63
CA SER A 17 41.10 -5.88 -7.67
C SER A 17 40.09 -6.97 -8.06
N PRO A 18 40.36 -8.26 -7.78
CA PRO A 18 39.39 -9.32 -7.93
C PRO A 18 38.21 -9.14 -6.96
N LYS A 19 37.09 -9.81 -7.25
CA LYS A 19 35.81 -9.66 -6.54
C LYS A 19 35.93 -9.76 -5.01
N ASP A 20 36.67 -10.75 -4.50
CA ASP A 20 36.81 -10.97 -3.05
C ASP A 20 37.58 -9.85 -2.35
N GLU A 21 38.57 -9.26 -3.04
CA GLU A 21 39.32 -8.11 -2.55
C GLU A 21 38.48 -6.82 -2.61
N GLN A 22 37.64 -6.66 -3.65
CA GLN A 22 36.70 -5.52 -3.73
C GLN A 22 35.77 -5.45 -2.52
N ILE A 23 35.27 -6.59 -2.04
CA ILE A 23 34.41 -6.64 -0.84
C ILE A 23 35.17 -6.12 0.39
N ALA A 24 36.42 -6.56 0.58
CA ALA A 24 37.24 -6.10 1.69
C ALA A 24 37.57 -4.59 1.58
N ILE A 25 37.85 -4.11 0.37
CA ILE A 25 38.09 -2.68 0.10
C ILE A 25 36.84 -1.86 0.43
N LEU A 26 35.66 -2.30 0.00
CA LEU A 26 34.40 -1.61 0.33
C LEU A 26 34.14 -1.55 1.83
N GLN A 27 34.33 -2.68 2.53
CA GLN A 27 34.18 -2.76 3.98
C GLN A 27 35.12 -1.81 4.72
N ALA A 28 36.35 -1.65 4.23
CA ALA A 28 37.33 -0.74 4.81
C ALA A 28 37.06 0.74 4.50
N ASN A 29 36.21 1.05 3.52
CA ASN A 29 36.01 2.42 3.00
C ASN A 29 34.52 2.83 2.99
N LEU A 30 33.68 2.30 3.87
CA LEU A 30 32.23 2.55 3.89
C LEU A 30 31.87 4.06 3.95
N GLU A 31 32.71 4.87 4.60
CA GLU A 31 32.56 6.33 4.68
C GLU A 31 32.74 7.07 3.35
N LEU A 32 33.39 6.43 2.37
CA LEU A 32 33.61 6.95 1.03
C LEU A 32 32.57 6.42 0.03
N ILE A 33 31.74 5.45 0.41
CA ILE A 33 30.67 4.91 -0.43
C ILE A 33 29.41 5.76 -0.21
N ASP A 34 29.46 6.97 -0.77
CA ASP A 34 28.43 7.99 -0.67
C ASP A 34 28.02 8.51 -2.06
N ASP A 35 27.15 9.52 -2.09
CA ASP A 35 26.63 10.05 -3.35
C ASP A 35 27.67 10.84 -4.13
N ASN A 36 28.62 11.44 -3.41
CA ASN A 36 29.72 12.17 -4.04
C ASN A 36 30.63 11.18 -4.79
N PHE A 37 30.79 9.95 -4.27
CA PHE A 37 31.47 8.89 -5.01
C PHE A 37 30.71 8.51 -6.29
N ALA A 38 29.38 8.39 -6.26
CA ALA A 38 28.59 8.12 -7.48
C ALA A 38 28.78 9.23 -8.53
N GLN A 39 28.70 10.50 -8.12
CA GLN A 39 28.94 11.64 -9.00
C GLN A 39 30.38 11.64 -9.54
N TYR A 40 31.36 11.42 -8.68
CA TYR A 40 32.76 11.41 -9.07
C TYR A 40 33.08 10.25 -10.02
N LEU A 41 32.51 9.06 -9.79
CA LEU A 41 32.63 7.92 -10.70
C LEU A 41 32.10 8.27 -12.09
N ARG A 42 30.95 8.95 -12.19
CA ARG A 42 30.38 9.41 -13.46
C ARG A 42 31.32 10.38 -14.17
N GLU A 43 31.76 11.42 -13.47
CA GLU A 43 32.65 12.46 -14.03
C GLU A 43 33.98 11.85 -14.51
N TRP A 44 34.60 11.02 -13.68
CA TRP A 44 35.85 10.34 -14.00
C TRP A 44 35.70 9.37 -15.19
N ALA A 45 34.67 8.53 -15.20
CA ALA A 45 34.42 7.59 -16.28
C ALA A 45 34.14 8.33 -17.60
N THR A 46 33.31 9.37 -17.58
CA THR A 46 33.00 10.19 -18.76
C THR A 46 34.25 10.83 -19.35
N GLN A 47 35.09 11.42 -18.51
CA GLN A 47 36.35 12.05 -18.96
C GLN A 47 37.32 11.02 -19.51
N THR A 48 37.47 9.88 -18.83
CA THR A 48 38.38 8.80 -19.26
C THR A 48 37.95 8.21 -20.59
N LEU A 49 36.64 7.98 -20.78
CA LEU A 49 36.09 7.41 -22.02
C LEU A 49 36.17 8.38 -23.21
N ALA A 50 36.07 9.69 -22.99
CA ALA A 50 36.12 10.69 -24.05
C ALA A 50 37.48 10.74 -24.79
N GLU A 51 38.55 10.25 -24.16
CA GLU A 51 39.91 10.27 -24.68
C GLU A 51 40.35 8.93 -25.32
N MET A 52 39.48 7.91 -25.31
CA MET A 52 39.80 6.53 -25.67
C MET A 52 39.17 6.07 -26.98
N GLU A 53 39.86 5.17 -27.69
CA GLU A 53 39.24 4.41 -28.79
C GLU A 53 38.34 3.27 -28.26
N SER A 54 37.46 2.76 -29.11
CA SER A 54 36.40 1.82 -28.69
C SER A 54 36.91 0.54 -28.02
N GLU A 55 38.06 -0.01 -28.45
CA GLU A 55 38.64 -1.22 -27.85
C GLU A 55 39.25 -0.94 -26.47
N GLU A 56 39.91 0.20 -26.30
CA GLU A 56 40.49 0.62 -25.01
C GLU A 56 39.40 0.98 -23.99
N ALA A 57 38.31 1.59 -24.45
CA ALA A 57 37.14 1.88 -23.62
C ALA A 57 36.55 0.61 -22.97
N THR A 58 36.59 -0.54 -23.66
CA THR A 58 36.09 -1.81 -23.09
C THR A 58 36.89 -2.27 -21.87
N ASN A 59 38.20 -2.02 -21.85
CA ASN A 59 39.09 -2.42 -20.75
C ASN A 59 38.78 -1.68 -19.44
N ILE A 60 38.29 -0.44 -19.53
CA ILE A 60 37.88 0.34 -18.37
C ILE A 60 36.45 -0.01 -17.94
N ILE A 61 35.57 -0.23 -18.91
CA ILE A 61 34.14 -0.32 -18.64
C ILE A 61 33.69 -1.69 -18.11
N ILE A 62 34.38 -2.78 -18.48
CA ILE A 62 34.10 -4.12 -17.94
C ILE A 62 34.30 -4.16 -16.42
N PRO A 63 35.43 -3.68 -15.86
CA PRO A 63 35.59 -3.53 -14.42
C PRO A 63 34.50 -2.69 -13.75
N ILE A 64 34.10 -1.58 -14.37
CA ILE A 64 33.03 -0.71 -13.83
C ILE A 64 31.71 -1.48 -13.78
N PHE A 65 31.34 -2.18 -14.84
CA PHE A 65 30.14 -3.02 -14.88
C PHE A 65 30.16 -4.11 -13.80
N ASN A 66 31.28 -4.82 -13.65
CA ASN A 66 31.44 -5.86 -12.64
C ASN A 66 31.34 -5.29 -11.22
N PHE A 67 31.94 -4.12 -10.99
CA PHE A 67 31.81 -3.39 -9.74
C PHE A 67 30.36 -2.95 -9.48
N SER A 68 29.64 -2.47 -10.49
CA SER A 68 28.20 -2.14 -10.38
C SER A 68 27.35 -3.33 -9.95
N ASN A 69 27.59 -4.51 -10.53
CA ASN A 69 26.91 -5.75 -10.12
C ASN A 69 27.18 -6.08 -8.64
N LEU A 70 28.42 -5.85 -8.18
CA LEU A 70 28.83 -6.12 -6.81
C LEU A 70 28.23 -5.12 -5.82
N ILE A 71 28.34 -3.82 -6.09
CA ILE A 71 27.87 -2.78 -5.18
C ILE A 71 26.35 -2.78 -5.06
N GLN A 72 25.62 -3.15 -6.13
CA GLN A 72 24.16 -3.32 -6.08
C GLN A 72 23.73 -4.36 -5.03
N GLN A 73 24.51 -5.43 -4.85
CA GLN A 73 24.22 -6.53 -3.92
C GLN A 73 24.90 -6.34 -2.56
N PHE A 74 25.70 -5.28 -2.39
CA PHE A 74 26.50 -5.10 -1.19
C PHE A 74 25.62 -4.65 0.00
N PRO A 75 25.58 -5.44 1.11
CA PRO A 75 24.61 -5.23 2.18
C PRO A 75 25.03 -4.16 3.19
N LEU A 76 26.28 -3.72 3.17
CA LEU A 76 26.84 -2.76 4.14
C LEU A 76 26.84 -1.34 3.56
N GLY A 77 26.85 -0.36 4.47
CA GLY A 77 26.80 1.06 4.11
C GLY A 77 25.40 1.53 3.76
N SER A 78 25.31 2.65 3.03
CA SER A 78 24.05 3.23 2.59
C SER A 78 23.52 2.46 1.38
N LYS A 79 22.49 1.60 1.57
CA LYS A 79 21.81 0.91 0.44
C LYS A 79 21.35 1.89 -0.63
N SER A 80 20.95 3.09 -0.22
CA SER A 80 20.56 4.15 -1.16
C SER A 80 21.75 4.60 -2.02
N SER A 81 22.92 4.84 -1.43
CA SER A 81 24.10 5.29 -2.17
C SER A 81 24.67 4.16 -3.03
N ASN A 82 24.68 2.91 -2.52
CA ASN A 82 25.07 1.73 -3.28
C ASN A 82 24.26 1.61 -4.59
N MET A 83 22.95 1.89 -4.53
CA MET A 83 22.10 1.84 -5.71
C MET A 83 22.42 2.94 -6.73
N GLU A 84 22.66 4.17 -6.29
CA GLU A 84 23.06 5.26 -7.21
C GLU A 84 24.41 4.96 -7.88
N ILE A 85 25.37 4.40 -7.14
CA ILE A 85 26.68 4.00 -7.69
C ILE A 85 26.51 2.91 -8.75
N ALA A 86 25.68 1.89 -8.47
CA ALA A 86 25.40 0.83 -9.43
C ALA A 86 24.78 1.38 -10.72
N ILE A 87 23.75 2.22 -10.59
CA ILE A 87 23.06 2.90 -11.71
C ILE A 87 24.06 3.67 -12.56
N VAL A 88 24.91 4.51 -11.94
CA VAL A 88 25.94 5.26 -12.65
C VAL A 88 26.84 4.33 -13.46
N GLY A 89 27.38 3.27 -12.85
CA GLY A 89 28.28 2.38 -13.59
C GLY A 89 27.58 1.61 -14.70
N TYR A 90 26.30 1.26 -14.56
CA TYR A 90 25.51 0.68 -15.66
C TYR A 90 25.26 1.67 -16.79
N GLU A 91 24.93 2.92 -16.48
CA GLU A 91 24.76 3.97 -17.49
C GLU A 91 26.06 4.22 -18.25
N MET A 92 27.20 4.31 -17.55
CA MET A 92 28.51 4.40 -18.19
C MET A 92 28.80 3.18 -19.07
N ALA A 93 28.39 1.98 -18.62
CA ALA A 93 28.56 0.77 -19.43
C ALA A 93 27.75 0.79 -20.73
N LEU A 94 26.57 1.40 -20.73
CA LEU A 94 25.73 1.55 -21.91
C LEU A 94 26.26 2.57 -22.93
N GLU A 95 27.15 3.50 -22.54
CA GLU A 95 27.83 4.41 -23.47
C GLU A 95 28.79 3.65 -24.40
N VAL A 96 29.33 2.51 -23.96
CA VAL A 96 30.26 1.67 -24.74
C VAL A 96 29.56 0.45 -25.32
N PHE A 97 28.82 -0.29 -24.48
CA PHE A 97 28.10 -1.49 -24.89
C PHE A 97 26.74 -1.14 -25.48
N ASN A 98 26.69 -0.85 -26.78
CA ASN A 98 25.44 -0.60 -27.49
C ASN A 98 24.84 -1.90 -28.08
N ARG A 99 23.56 -1.84 -28.48
CA ARG A 99 22.81 -2.98 -29.02
C ARG A 99 23.40 -3.54 -30.32
N ASP A 100 23.95 -2.70 -31.20
CA ASP A 100 24.31 -3.10 -32.55
C ASP A 100 25.65 -3.86 -32.58
N THR A 101 26.60 -3.49 -31.71
CA THR A 101 27.92 -4.14 -31.63
C THR A 101 28.06 -5.11 -30.46
N TYR A 102 27.34 -4.88 -29.35
CA TYR A 102 27.46 -5.66 -28.11
C TYR A 102 26.10 -6.10 -27.56
N ALA A 103 25.23 -6.62 -28.43
CA ALA A 103 23.84 -6.93 -28.13
C ALA A 103 23.62 -7.68 -26.80
N GLU A 104 24.40 -8.74 -26.56
CA GLU A 104 24.27 -9.57 -25.35
C GLU A 104 24.64 -8.81 -24.07
N HIS A 105 25.79 -8.14 -24.07
CA HIS A 105 26.23 -7.33 -22.92
C HIS A 105 25.27 -6.17 -22.66
N TRP A 106 24.84 -5.49 -23.72
CA TRP A 106 23.83 -4.43 -23.63
C TRP A 106 22.55 -4.94 -22.97
N ALA A 107 22.04 -6.12 -23.36
CA ALA A 107 20.83 -6.68 -22.78
C ALA A 107 20.98 -7.08 -21.30
N VAL A 108 22.15 -7.63 -20.92
CA VAL A 108 22.46 -7.92 -19.52
C VAL A 108 22.49 -6.63 -18.68
N ILE A 109 23.16 -5.59 -19.19
CA ILE A 109 23.25 -4.29 -18.50
C ILE A 109 21.88 -3.65 -18.36
N GLN A 110 21.05 -3.68 -19.41
CA GLN A 110 19.67 -3.18 -19.36
C GLN A 110 18.85 -3.91 -18.29
N ASN A 111 18.93 -5.23 -18.21
CA ASN A 111 18.25 -5.99 -17.15
C ASN A 111 18.74 -5.61 -15.75
N ASN A 112 20.05 -5.48 -15.54
CA ASN A 112 20.59 -5.17 -14.22
C ASN A 112 20.33 -3.71 -13.79
N LEU A 113 20.35 -2.79 -14.76
CA LEU A 113 19.92 -1.41 -14.58
C LEU A 113 18.43 -1.33 -14.24
N ALA A 114 17.59 -2.14 -14.89
CA ALA A 114 16.17 -2.23 -14.56
C ALA A 114 15.95 -2.68 -13.11
N VAL A 115 16.66 -3.71 -12.66
CA VAL A 115 16.64 -4.16 -11.25
C VAL A 115 17.12 -3.05 -10.31
N ALA A 116 18.11 -2.26 -10.73
CA ALA A 116 18.61 -1.13 -9.95
C ALA A 116 17.55 -0.03 -9.81
N TYR A 117 16.88 0.33 -10.91
CA TYR A 117 15.78 1.29 -10.89
C TYR A 117 14.59 0.80 -10.06
N SER A 118 14.18 -0.47 -10.18
CA SER A 118 13.11 -1.04 -9.35
C SER A 118 13.39 -0.93 -7.84
N ASN A 119 14.66 -1.09 -7.45
CA ASN A 119 15.09 -1.05 -6.04
C ASN A 119 15.59 0.32 -5.57
N ARG A 120 15.49 1.34 -6.41
CA ARG A 120 16.01 2.68 -6.12
C ARG A 120 15.15 3.38 -5.07
N ILE A 121 15.80 3.78 -3.97
CA ILE A 121 15.16 4.43 -2.82
C ILE A 121 14.89 5.92 -3.07
N ARG A 122 15.69 6.56 -3.93
CA ARG A 122 15.63 7.99 -4.24
C ARG A 122 14.71 8.30 -5.40
N GLU A 123 14.43 9.59 -5.57
CA GLU A 123 13.51 10.10 -6.60
C GLU A 123 12.08 9.58 -6.42
N ASP A 124 11.24 9.87 -7.40
CA ASP A 124 9.86 9.41 -7.42
C ASP A 124 9.82 7.90 -7.74
N LYS A 125 9.24 7.10 -6.81
CA LYS A 125 9.12 5.65 -6.98
C LYS A 125 8.38 5.27 -8.26
N ALA A 126 7.36 6.05 -8.64
CA ALA A 126 6.59 5.76 -9.85
C ALA A 126 7.45 5.93 -11.11
N GLU A 127 8.22 7.02 -11.19
CA GLU A 127 9.18 7.24 -12.29
C GLU A 127 10.27 6.16 -12.36
N ASN A 128 10.82 5.74 -11.22
CA ASN A 128 11.81 4.67 -11.18
C ASN A 128 11.26 3.35 -11.75
N LEU A 129 10.00 3.01 -11.44
CA LEU A 129 9.36 1.81 -11.99
C LEU A 129 9.15 1.91 -13.50
N GLU A 130 8.79 3.08 -14.04
CA GLU A 130 8.70 3.26 -15.50
C GLU A 130 10.06 3.10 -16.18
N ARG A 131 11.15 3.62 -15.59
CA ARG A 131 12.51 3.42 -16.09
C ARG A 131 12.90 1.95 -16.06
N ALA A 132 12.56 1.23 -14.98
CA ALA A 132 12.82 -0.20 -14.88
C ALA A 132 12.09 -1.00 -15.95
N ILE A 133 10.80 -0.75 -16.15
CA ILE A 133 9.99 -1.40 -17.19
C ILE A 133 10.59 -1.16 -18.58
N ALA A 134 10.94 0.09 -18.89
CA ALA A 134 11.57 0.43 -20.17
C ALA A 134 12.90 -0.32 -20.38
N CYS A 135 13.75 -0.43 -19.35
CA CYS A 135 14.99 -1.18 -19.42
C CYS A 135 14.76 -2.70 -19.59
N TYR A 136 13.76 -3.29 -18.93
CA TYR A 136 13.41 -4.70 -19.15
C TYR A 136 12.91 -4.94 -20.59
N ASP A 137 12.04 -4.07 -21.10
CA ASP A 137 11.56 -4.13 -22.49
C ASP A 137 12.72 -4.06 -23.49
N LEU A 138 13.70 -3.19 -23.24
CA LEU A 138 14.93 -3.10 -24.02
C LEU A 138 15.74 -4.39 -23.96
N ALA A 139 15.94 -4.97 -22.77
CA ALA A 139 16.66 -6.24 -22.61
C ALA A 139 15.99 -7.39 -23.40
N LEU A 140 14.65 -7.43 -23.43
CA LEU A 140 13.85 -8.43 -24.15
C LEU A 140 13.94 -8.32 -25.67
N LEU A 141 14.44 -7.22 -26.23
CA LEU A 141 14.72 -7.12 -27.67
C LEU A 141 15.83 -8.08 -28.13
N VAL A 142 16.74 -8.44 -27.23
CA VAL A 142 17.87 -9.34 -27.50
C VAL A 142 17.69 -10.69 -26.80
N ARG A 143 17.32 -10.65 -25.52
CA ARG A 143 16.99 -11.84 -24.74
C ARG A 143 15.66 -12.38 -25.23
N THR A 144 15.68 -13.22 -26.26
CA THR A 144 14.47 -13.89 -26.77
C THR A 144 14.41 -15.32 -26.23
N ARG A 145 13.19 -15.89 -26.12
CA ARG A 145 13.00 -17.28 -25.68
C ARG A 145 13.83 -18.29 -26.48
N ALA A 146 14.04 -18.05 -27.78
CA ALA A 146 14.77 -18.97 -28.65
C ALA A 146 16.30 -18.89 -28.46
N ALA A 147 16.84 -17.69 -28.26
CA ALA A 147 18.29 -17.49 -28.17
C ALA A 147 18.80 -17.60 -26.73
N PHE A 148 18.06 -17.05 -25.77
CA PHE A 148 18.44 -16.98 -24.36
C PHE A 148 17.26 -17.36 -23.47
N PRO A 149 16.79 -18.61 -23.50
CA PRO A 149 15.56 -19.02 -22.82
C PRO A 149 15.56 -18.68 -21.33
N GLN A 150 16.64 -18.96 -20.62
CA GLN A 150 16.75 -18.70 -19.18
C GLN A 150 16.77 -17.19 -18.87
N ASP A 151 17.65 -16.43 -19.53
CA ASP A 151 17.73 -14.97 -19.32
C ASP A 151 16.43 -14.26 -19.70
N TRP A 152 15.76 -14.70 -20.79
CA TRP A 152 14.45 -14.21 -21.18
C TRP A 152 13.42 -14.46 -20.07
N ALA A 153 13.38 -15.67 -19.52
CA ALA A 153 12.43 -16.01 -18.46
C ALA A 153 12.70 -15.22 -17.16
N GLN A 154 13.96 -15.02 -16.80
CA GLN A 154 14.34 -14.19 -15.65
C GLN A 154 13.93 -12.73 -15.87
N THR A 155 14.17 -12.18 -17.06
CA THR A 155 13.75 -10.81 -17.40
C THR A 155 12.22 -10.69 -17.40
N GLN A 156 11.48 -11.68 -17.88
CA GLN A 156 10.01 -11.71 -17.79
C GLN A 156 9.53 -11.73 -16.34
N ASN A 157 10.12 -12.56 -15.47
CA ASN A 157 9.79 -12.59 -14.05
C ASN A 157 10.03 -11.23 -13.37
N ASN A 158 11.14 -10.56 -13.68
CA ASN A 158 11.44 -9.26 -13.09
C ASN A 158 10.53 -8.14 -13.64
N LEU A 159 10.22 -8.19 -14.94
CA LEU A 159 9.25 -7.29 -15.56
C LEU A 159 7.86 -7.48 -14.95
N ALA A 160 7.46 -8.71 -14.68
CA ALA A 160 6.21 -9.02 -14.00
C ALA A 160 6.14 -8.38 -12.60
N THR A 161 7.23 -8.47 -11.82
CA THR A 161 7.32 -7.78 -10.52
C THR A 161 7.21 -6.26 -10.68
N ALA A 162 7.90 -5.68 -11.67
CA ALA A 162 7.81 -4.24 -11.94
C ALA A 162 6.38 -3.80 -12.32
N TYR A 163 5.66 -4.59 -13.14
CA TYR A 163 4.24 -4.33 -13.42
C TYR A 163 3.36 -4.49 -12.17
N SER A 164 3.62 -5.50 -11.34
CA SER A 164 2.91 -5.72 -10.08
C SER A 164 3.10 -4.57 -9.09
N ASP A 165 4.23 -3.88 -9.13
CA ASP A 165 4.52 -2.74 -8.25
C ASP A 165 4.18 -1.38 -8.87
N ARG A 166 3.83 -1.35 -10.16
CA ARG A 166 3.61 -0.14 -10.94
C ARG A 166 2.47 0.71 -10.36
N ILE A 167 2.79 1.99 -10.14
CA ILE A 167 1.91 2.98 -9.50
C ILE A 167 1.06 3.73 -10.54
N ARG A 168 1.60 3.95 -11.75
CA ARG A 168 0.91 4.64 -12.84
C ARG A 168 -0.02 3.69 -13.60
N GLU A 169 -0.90 4.26 -14.41
CA GLU A 169 -1.92 3.55 -15.21
C GLU A 169 -2.97 2.79 -14.36
N ASP A 170 -3.84 2.05 -15.05
CA ASP A 170 -4.89 1.25 -14.42
C ASP A 170 -4.28 0.06 -13.67
N ARG A 171 -4.54 -0.01 -12.35
CA ARG A 171 -4.02 -1.09 -11.48
C ARG A 171 -4.44 -2.46 -11.99
N ALA A 172 -5.67 -2.61 -12.50
CA ALA A 172 -6.16 -3.89 -12.96
C ALA A 172 -5.39 -4.34 -14.21
N GLU A 173 -5.15 -3.45 -15.18
CA GLU A 173 -4.33 -3.76 -16.36
C GLU A 173 -2.87 -4.12 -15.99
N ASN A 174 -2.26 -3.40 -15.06
CA ASN A 174 -0.91 -3.70 -14.60
C ASN A 174 -0.79 -5.11 -14.00
N ILE A 175 -1.78 -5.53 -13.19
CA ILE A 175 -1.80 -6.89 -12.65
C ILE A 175 -1.97 -7.95 -13.75
N GLU A 176 -2.78 -7.70 -14.79
CA GLU A 176 -2.88 -8.64 -15.92
C GLU A 176 -1.55 -8.76 -16.68
N LYS A 177 -0.83 -7.64 -16.88
CA LYS A 177 0.51 -7.65 -17.49
C LYS A 177 1.50 -8.46 -16.63
N ALA A 178 1.46 -8.27 -15.31
CA ALA A 178 2.30 -9.02 -14.38
C ALA A 178 2.02 -10.53 -14.46
N ILE A 179 0.75 -10.94 -14.40
CA ILE A 179 0.34 -12.35 -14.51
C ILE A 179 0.84 -12.95 -15.82
N ALA A 180 0.62 -12.28 -16.95
CA ALA A 180 1.07 -12.75 -18.26
C ALA A 180 2.60 -12.95 -18.31
N CYS A 181 3.38 -12.01 -17.78
CA CYS A 181 4.84 -12.12 -17.73
C CYS A 181 5.31 -13.25 -16.80
N TYR A 182 4.68 -13.47 -15.64
CA TYR A 182 5.00 -14.61 -14.78
C TYR A 182 4.66 -15.95 -15.44
N GLU A 183 3.50 -16.06 -16.09
CA GLU A 183 3.10 -17.26 -16.83
C GLU A 183 4.11 -17.57 -17.96
N LEU A 184 4.55 -16.55 -18.71
CA LEU A 184 5.60 -16.68 -19.73
C LEU A 184 6.93 -17.18 -19.14
N ALA A 185 7.34 -16.64 -17.99
CA ALA A 185 8.56 -17.09 -17.31
C ALA A 185 8.48 -18.57 -16.90
N LEU A 186 7.32 -19.02 -16.39
CA LEU A 186 7.07 -20.41 -15.99
C LEU A 186 7.01 -21.40 -17.16
N GLU A 187 6.93 -20.94 -18.41
CA GLU A 187 7.07 -21.83 -19.57
C GLU A 187 8.51 -22.31 -19.81
N VAL A 188 9.49 -21.67 -19.16
CA VAL A 188 10.92 -22.03 -19.24
C VAL A 188 11.45 -22.41 -17.87
N LEU A 189 11.10 -21.66 -16.83
CA LEU A 189 11.43 -21.99 -15.45
C LEU A 189 10.57 -23.18 -15.05
N THR A 190 11.15 -24.38 -14.99
CA THR A 190 10.46 -25.58 -14.53
C THR A 190 10.95 -25.97 -13.15
N ARG A 191 10.12 -26.69 -12.38
CA ARG A 191 10.52 -27.20 -11.06
C ARG A 191 11.77 -28.09 -11.11
N THR A 192 12.02 -28.78 -12.22
CA THR A 192 13.16 -29.71 -12.34
C THR A 192 14.45 -28.99 -12.70
N ASP A 193 14.38 -28.03 -13.62
CA ASP A 193 15.57 -27.40 -14.19
C ASP A 193 15.98 -26.17 -13.38
N PHE A 194 14.99 -25.43 -12.86
CA PHE A 194 15.18 -24.19 -12.11
C PHE A 194 14.29 -24.16 -10.86
N PRO A 195 14.47 -25.10 -9.91
CA PRO A 195 13.54 -25.27 -8.78
C PRO A 195 13.31 -23.99 -7.98
N GLN A 196 14.39 -23.26 -7.66
CA GLN A 196 14.31 -22.04 -6.85
C GLN A 196 13.61 -20.89 -7.60
N ASP A 197 14.04 -20.59 -8.82
CA ASP A 197 13.43 -19.53 -9.63
C ASP A 197 11.97 -19.85 -9.93
N TRP A 198 11.65 -21.11 -10.26
CA TRP A 198 10.28 -21.57 -10.43
C TRP A 198 9.43 -21.32 -9.19
N ALA A 199 9.92 -21.67 -7.99
CA ALA A 199 9.19 -21.46 -6.75
C ALA A 199 9.00 -19.97 -6.42
N GLY A 200 10.03 -19.14 -6.66
CA GLY A 200 9.94 -17.69 -6.52
C GLY A 200 8.90 -17.09 -7.47
N THR A 201 8.91 -17.50 -8.74
CA THR A 201 7.91 -17.06 -9.72
C THR A 201 6.51 -17.53 -9.36
N GLN A 202 6.32 -18.76 -8.86
CA GLN A 202 5.02 -19.24 -8.38
C GLN A 202 4.50 -18.41 -7.19
N ASN A 203 5.35 -18.12 -6.21
CA ASN A 203 4.99 -17.27 -5.07
C ASN A 203 4.59 -15.85 -5.52
N ASN A 204 5.29 -15.29 -6.49
CA ASN A 204 4.97 -13.96 -7.01
C ASN A 204 3.69 -13.94 -7.87
N LEU A 205 3.49 -14.98 -8.68
CA LEU A 205 2.24 -15.17 -9.42
C LEU A 205 1.04 -15.34 -8.46
N ALA A 206 1.23 -16.05 -7.35
CA ALA A 206 0.21 -16.20 -6.31
C ALA A 206 -0.20 -14.85 -5.69
N ASN A 207 0.78 -13.99 -5.41
CA ASN A 207 0.52 -12.60 -4.97
C ASN A 207 -0.26 -11.82 -6.04
N ALA A 208 0.13 -11.93 -7.31
CA ALA A 208 -0.56 -11.24 -8.41
C ALA A 208 -2.01 -11.71 -8.57
N TYR A 209 -2.29 -13.01 -8.46
CA TYR A 209 -3.67 -13.52 -8.42
C TYR A 209 -4.43 -13.04 -7.18
N SER A 210 -3.77 -12.97 -6.02
CA SER A 210 -4.38 -12.43 -4.79
C SER A 210 -4.72 -10.95 -4.88
N ASP A 211 -4.00 -10.18 -5.70
CA ASP A 211 -4.22 -8.75 -5.94
C ASP A 211 -5.13 -8.47 -7.15
N ARG A 212 -5.47 -9.50 -7.93
CA ARG A 212 -6.22 -9.36 -9.17
C ARG A 212 -7.63 -8.86 -8.94
N ILE A 213 -7.95 -7.77 -9.65
CA ILE A 213 -9.23 -7.04 -9.58
C ILE A 213 -10.26 -7.61 -10.57
N ARG A 214 -9.80 -8.07 -11.74
CA ARG A 214 -10.66 -8.65 -12.79
C ARG A 214 -11.01 -10.10 -12.47
N GLU A 215 -11.99 -10.61 -13.21
CA GLU A 215 -12.54 -11.97 -13.04
C GLU A 215 -13.20 -12.22 -11.67
N ASP A 216 -13.60 -13.47 -11.43
CA ASP A 216 -14.23 -13.89 -10.19
C ASP A 216 -13.20 -13.90 -9.04
N ARG A 217 -13.49 -13.14 -7.97
CA ARG A 217 -12.60 -13.04 -6.81
C ARG A 217 -12.33 -14.40 -6.17
N ALA A 218 -13.34 -15.27 -6.12
CA ALA A 218 -13.17 -16.57 -5.49
C ALA A 218 -12.21 -17.45 -6.30
N GLU A 219 -12.35 -17.48 -7.63
CA GLU A 219 -11.41 -18.18 -8.52
C GLU A 219 -9.97 -17.65 -8.41
N ASN A 220 -9.80 -16.32 -8.36
CA ASN A 220 -8.47 -15.72 -8.21
C ASN A 220 -7.77 -16.18 -6.91
N ILE A 221 -8.51 -16.24 -5.79
CA ILE A 221 -7.94 -16.75 -4.53
C ILE A 221 -7.58 -18.24 -4.62
N GLU A 222 -8.37 -19.08 -5.29
CA GLU A 222 -8.00 -20.49 -5.50
C GLU A 222 -6.72 -20.62 -6.35
N LYS A 223 -6.56 -19.81 -7.40
CA LYS A 223 -5.33 -19.77 -8.20
C LYS A 223 -4.13 -19.35 -7.36
N ALA A 224 -4.30 -18.35 -6.50
CA ALA A 224 -3.24 -17.92 -5.59
C ALA A 224 -2.82 -19.02 -4.61
N ILE A 225 -3.79 -19.66 -3.94
CA ILE A 225 -3.54 -20.78 -3.01
C ILE A 225 -2.77 -21.88 -3.72
N ALA A 226 -3.21 -22.30 -4.91
CA ALA A 226 -2.54 -23.33 -5.69
C ALA A 226 -1.08 -22.96 -6.02
N CYS A 227 -0.81 -21.70 -6.40
CA CYS A 227 0.55 -21.24 -6.71
C CYS A 227 1.44 -21.18 -5.45
N PHE A 228 0.92 -20.75 -4.29
CA PHE A 228 1.67 -20.81 -3.02
C PHE A 228 1.98 -22.26 -2.61
N GLU A 229 1.01 -23.16 -2.72
CA GLU A 229 1.21 -24.60 -2.44
C GLU A 229 2.28 -25.20 -3.37
N LEU A 230 2.31 -24.80 -4.65
CA LEU A 230 3.36 -25.17 -5.59
C LEU A 230 4.75 -24.66 -5.17
N ALA A 231 4.86 -23.39 -4.74
CA ALA A 231 6.12 -22.82 -4.26
C ALA A 231 6.65 -23.59 -3.03
N LEU A 232 5.77 -24.00 -2.11
CA LEU A 232 6.12 -24.78 -0.91
C LEU A 232 6.60 -26.21 -1.21
N LEU A 233 6.50 -26.70 -2.45
CA LEU A 233 7.12 -27.97 -2.86
C LEU A 233 8.66 -27.85 -2.95
N VAL A 234 9.19 -26.64 -3.11
CA VAL A 234 10.63 -26.36 -3.18
C VAL A 234 11.08 -25.58 -1.96
N TYR A 235 10.36 -24.51 -1.61
CA TYR A 235 10.61 -23.76 -0.40
C TYR A 235 10.18 -24.59 0.79
N THR A 236 11.16 -25.19 1.46
CA THR A 236 10.97 -25.95 2.68
C THR A 236 11.67 -25.24 3.82
N ARG A 237 11.16 -25.40 5.05
CA ARG A 237 11.76 -24.80 6.26
C ARG A 237 13.26 -25.08 6.39
N ALA A 238 13.73 -26.24 5.95
CA ALA A 238 15.13 -26.63 6.06
C ALA A 238 16.05 -26.01 5.00
N ALA A 239 15.60 -25.93 3.74
CA ALA A 239 16.43 -25.46 2.63
C ALA A 239 16.33 -23.94 2.42
N PHE A 240 15.12 -23.39 2.58
CA PHE A 240 14.79 -21.98 2.32
C PHE A 240 13.90 -21.45 3.45
N PRO A 241 14.43 -21.34 4.69
CA PRO A 241 13.61 -21.02 5.86
C PRO A 241 12.83 -19.71 5.70
N GLN A 242 13.48 -18.68 5.16
CA GLN A 242 12.87 -17.36 4.97
C GLN A 242 11.79 -17.39 3.89
N ASP A 243 12.11 -17.85 2.67
CA ASP A 243 11.13 -17.94 1.57
C ASP A 243 9.95 -18.84 1.96
N TRP A 244 10.20 -19.95 2.67
CA TRP A 244 9.15 -20.80 3.21
C TRP A 244 8.22 -20.04 4.15
N ALA A 245 8.75 -19.30 5.12
CA ALA A 245 7.94 -18.54 6.06
C ALA A 245 7.17 -17.40 5.40
N ASP A 246 7.77 -16.75 4.39
CA ASP A 246 7.14 -15.70 3.61
C ASP A 246 5.97 -16.27 2.80
N THR A 247 6.16 -17.40 2.12
CA THR A 247 5.11 -18.12 1.40
C THR A 247 4.01 -18.62 2.34
N GLN A 248 4.35 -19.14 3.53
CA GLN A 248 3.35 -19.57 4.52
C GLN A 248 2.49 -18.41 5.01
N ASN A 249 3.08 -17.24 5.30
CA ASN A 249 2.32 -16.06 5.70
C ASN A 249 1.39 -15.57 4.58
N ASN A 250 1.81 -15.64 3.32
CA ASN A 250 0.97 -15.22 2.19
C ASN A 250 -0.14 -16.23 1.91
N LEU A 251 0.16 -17.52 2.01
CA LEU A 251 -0.83 -18.59 1.93
C LEU A 251 -1.87 -18.46 3.05
N ALA A 252 -1.45 -18.11 4.27
CA ALA A 252 -2.35 -17.83 5.38
C ALA A 252 -3.31 -16.66 5.06
N ALA A 253 -2.81 -15.58 4.48
CA ALA A 253 -3.64 -14.45 4.06
C ALA A 253 -4.63 -14.84 2.94
N ALA A 254 -4.22 -15.72 2.03
CA ALA A 254 -5.08 -16.26 0.98
C ALA A 254 -6.19 -17.15 1.57
N TYR A 255 -5.88 -18.08 2.48
CA TYR A 255 -6.89 -18.86 3.19
C TYR A 255 -7.83 -17.97 4.01
N TYR A 256 -7.29 -16.98 4.71
CA TYR A 256 -8.10 -16.00 5.45
C TYR A 256 -9.04 -15.19 4.54
N SER A 257 -8.69 -15.00 3.26
CA SER A 257 -9.52 -14.26 2.28
C SER A 257 -10.39 -15.17 1.41
N ARG A 258 -10.28 -16.50 1.59
CA ARG A 258 -10.95 -17.49 0.76
C ARG A 258 -12.47 -17.47 0.95
N ILE A 259 -13.17 -17.42 -0.19
CA ILE A 259 -14.64 -17.29 -0.27
C ILE A 259 -15.32 -18.65 -0.35
N ARG A 260 -14.68 -19.63 -1.01
CA ARG A 260 -15.19 -21.00 -1.15
C ARG A 260 -14.91 -21.81 0.11
N GLU A 261 -15.57 -22.97 0.20
CA GLU A 261 -15.49 -23.90 1.34
C GLU A 261 -16.00 -23.30 2.65
N ASP A 262 -15.84 -24.05 3.74
CA ASP A 262 -16.28 -23.64 5.07
C ASP A 262 -15.40 -22.51 5.62
N ARG A 263 -16.02 -21.40 6.01
CA ARG A 263 -15.31 -20.23 6.53
C ARG A 263 -14.50 -20.56 7.79
N ALA A 264 -15.03 -21.42 8.65
CA ALA A 264 -14.35 -21.78 9.88
C ALA A 264 -13.08 -22.59 9.58
N GLU A 265 -13.17 -23.58 8.69
CA GLU A 265 -12.00 -24.35 8.23
C GLU A 265 -10.93 -23.46 7.58
N ASN A 266 -11.32 -22.52 6.73
CA ASN A 266 -10.38 -21.61 6.08
C ASN A 266 -9.62 -20.73 7.11
N ILE A 267 -10.29 -20.30 8.18
CA ILE A 267 -9.63 -19.54 9.25
C ILE A 267 -8.64 -20.43 10.02
N GLU A 268 -8.98 -21.70 10.31
CA GLU A 268 -8.02 -22.60 10.95
C GLU A 268 -6.78 -22.82 10.07
N LYS A 269 -6.95 -23.07 8.76
CA LYS A 269 -5.82 -23.18 7.82
C LYS A 269 -4.95 -21.93 7.81
N ALA A 270 -5.56 -20.75 7.90
CA ALA A 270 -4.83 -19.49 8.00
C ALA A 270 -4.02 -19.38 9.30
N ILE A 271 -4.63 -19.73 10.44
CA ILE A 271 -3.95 -19.75 11.75
C ILE A 271 -2.76 -20.70 11.70
N ASP A 272 -2.94 -21.92 11.23
CA ASP A 272 -1.87 -22.92 11.11
C ASP A 272 -0.69 -22.38 10.27
N CYS A 273 -0.98 -21.77 9.12
CA CYS A 273 0.06 -21.22 8.24
C CYS A 273 0.77 -20.01 8.86
N TYR A 274 0.06 -19.11 9.57
CA TYR A 274 0.69 -18.01 10.28
C TYR A 274 1.58 -18.50 11.43
N GLU A 275 1.15 -19.52 12.18
CA GLU A 275 1.94 -20.11 13.25
C GLU A 275 3.22 -20.77 12.70
N LEU A 276 3.12 -21.47 11.56
CA LEU A 276 4.28 -22.00 10.83
C LEU A 276 5.25 -20.89 10.41
N ALA A 277 4.75 -19.79 9.86
CA ALA A 277 5.61 -18.65 9.48
C ALA A 277 6.37 -18.06 10.69
N LEU A 278 5.73 -17.99 11.87
CA LEU A 278 6.32 -17.51 13.11
C LEU A 278 7.41 -18.43 13.68
N GLU A 279 7.53 -19.67 13.21
CA GLU A 279 8.64 -20.56 13.59
C GLU A 279 10.00 -20.14 13.03
N VAL A 280 10.00 -19.27 12.01
CA VAL A 280 11.21 -18.71 11.38
C VAL A 280 11.25 -17.20 11.55
N ARG A 281 10.13 -16.51 11.31
CA ARG A 281 10.02 -15.07 11.50
C ARG A 281 9.99 -14.78 12.99
N THR A 282 11.16 -14.66 13.64
CA THR A 282 11.25 -14.29 15.06
C THR A 282 11.36 -12.78 15.22
N ARG A 283 11.02 -12.26 16.41
CA ARG A 283 11.21 -10.84 16.74
C ARG A 283 12.68 -10.40 16.62
N ALA A 284 13.63 -11.30 16.89
CA ALA A 284 15.05 -10.97 16.88
C ALA A 284 15.62 -10.89 15.45
N ASP A 285 15.26 -11.86 14.61
CA ASP A 285 15.84 -12.01 13.28
C ASP A 285 15.08 -11.21 12.23
N PHE A 286 13.75 -11.18 12.34
CA PHE A 286 12.83 -10.55 11.38
C PHE A 286 11.76 -9.72 12.09
N PRO A 287 12.13 -8.66 12.82
CA PRO A 287 11.21 -7.92 13.70
C PRO A 287 9.96 -7.41 12.96
N GLN A 288 10.13 -6.88 11.75
CA GLN A 288 9.03 -6.30 10.97
C GLN A 288 8.08 -7.39 10.44
N ASP A 289 8.63 -8.44 9.82
CA ASP A 289 7.83 -9.56 9.31
C ASP A 289 7.14 -10.34 10.42
N TRP A 290 7.80 -10.51 11.58
CA TRP A 290 7.20 -11.08 12.78
C TRP A 290 6.01 -10.24 13.25
N ALA A 291 6.17 -8.91 13.35
CA ALA A 291 5.08 -8.03 13.79
C ALA A 291 3.90 -8.02 12.79
N GLN A 292 4.17 -8.09 11.49
CA GLN A 292 3.14 -8.25 10.47
C GLN A 292 2.39 -9.58 10.62
N THR A 293 3.14 -10.68 10.76
CA THR A 293 2.57 -12.02 10.92
C THR A 293 1.73 -12.10 12.21
N GLN A 294 2.21 -11.52 13.32
CA GLN A 294 1.47 -11.41 14.57
C GLN A 294 0.17 -10.63 14.41
N ASN A 295 0.18 -9.47 13.75
CA ASN A 295 -1.05 -8.73 13.52
C ASN A 295 -2.06 -9.52 12.66
N ASN A 296 -1.60 -10.23 11.64
CA ASN A 296 -2.47 -11.02 10.79
C ASN A 296 -3.03 -12.25 11.50
N LEU A 297 -2.21 -12.91 12.34
CA LEU A 297 -2.65 -13.97 13.22
C LEU A 297 -3.68 -13.47 14.24
N GLY A 298 -3.47 -12.27 14.79
CA GLY A 298 -4.45 -11.62 15.67
C GLY A 298 -5.80 -11.38 14.99
N LEU A 299 -5.80 -11.01 13.70
CA LEU A 299 -7.01 -10.86 12.91
C LEU A 299 -7.71 -12.20 12.65
N ALA A 300 -6.94 -13.26 12.40
CA ALA A 300 -7.46 -14.60 12.24
C ALA A 300 -8.10 -15.11 13.53
N TYR A 301 -7.45 -14.94 14.68
CA TYR A 301 -8.02 -15.26 15.99
C TYR A 301 -9.28 -14.44 16.30
N TRP A 302 -9.28 -13.14 16.02
CA TRP A 302 -10.44 -12.28 16.26
C TRP A 302 -11.69 -12.74 15.48
N ASN A 303 -11.52 -13.23 14.25
CA ASN A 303 -12.61 -13.74 13.41
C ASN A 303 -12.89 -15.23 13.55
N ARG A 304 -12.15 -15.94 14.42
CA ARG A 304 -12.24 -17.38 14.54
C ARG A 304 -13.61 -17.81 15.06
N ILE A 305 -14.22 -18.74 14.32
CA ILE A 305 -15.60 -19.22 14.56
C ILE A 305 -15.62 -20.39 15.55
N ARG A 306 -14.57 -21.22 15.55
CA ARG A 306 -14.42 -22.37 16.44
C ARG A 306 -13.86 -21.93 17.79
N GLU A 307 -13.95 -22.83 18.77
CA GLU A 307 -13.51 -22.61 20.15
C GLU A 307 -14.28 -21.49 20.87
N ASP A 308 -13.86 -21.15 22.08
CA ASP A 308 -14.50 -20.13 22.89
C ASP A 308 -14.15 -18.72 22.40
N LYS A 309 -15.18 -17.88 22.22
CA LYS A 309 -15.00 -16.52 21.70
C LYS A 309 -14.12 -15.65 22.63
N ALA A 310 -14.20 -15.82 23.94
CA ALA A 310 -13.40 -15.02 24.87
C ALA A 310 -11.92 -15.42 24.80
N GLU A 311 -11.63 -16.72 24.69
CA GLU A 311 -10.26 -17.20 24.48
C GLU A 311 -9.67 -16.72 23.15
N ASN A 312 -10.45 -16.77 22.07
CA ASN A 312 -10.04 -16.25 20.76
C ASN A 312 -9.72 -14.75 20.82
N LEU A 313 -10.54 -13.95 21.52
CA LEU A 313 -10.29 -12.53 21.74
C LEU A 313 -9.01 -12.30 22.55
N GLU A 314 -8.71 -13.14 23.54
CA GLU A 314 -7.46 -13.06 24.31
C GLU A 314 -6.23 -13.32 23.47
N ARG A 315 -6.27 -14.36 22.62
CA ARG A 315 -5.19 -14.66 21.68
C ARG A 315 -5.00 -13.51 20.67
N ALA A 316 -6.10 -12.96 20.15
CA ALA A 316 -6.05 -11.82 19.25
C ALA A 316 -5.38 -10.59 19.89
N ILE A 317 -5.78 -10.23 21.12
CA ILE A 317 -5.20 -9.12 21.88
C ILE A 317 -3.71 -9.35 22.11
N ALA A 318 -3.30 -10.55 22.51
CA ALA A 318 -1.90 -10.89 22.74
C ALA A 318 -1.06 -10.73 21.47
N CYS A 319 -1.56 -11.22 20.32
CA CYS A 319 -0.91 -11.06 19.01
C CYS A 319 -0.75 -9.58 18.61
N TYR A 320 -1.80 -8.76 18.76
CA TYR A 320 -1.71 -7.33 18.46
C TYR A 320 -0.73 -6.60 19.39
N GLN A 321 -0.74 -6.92 20.69
CA GLN A 321 0.22 -6.36 21.64
C GLN A 321 1.66 -6.72 21.27
N ALA A 322 1.91 -7.97 20.87
CA ALA A 322 3.20 -8.42 20.39
C ALA A 322 3.67 -7.62 19.17
N ALA A 323 2.80 -7.42 18.17
CA ALA A 323 3.12 -6.60 17.00
C ALA A 323 3.47 -5.13 17.35
N LEU A 324 2.83 -4.56 18.38
CA LEU A 324 3.09 -3.21 18.87
C LEU A 324 4.45 -3.06 19.58
N GLU A 325 5.11 -4.16 19.95
CA GLU A 325 6.46 -4.11 20.54
C GLU A 325 7.56 -3.76 19.52
N VAL A 326 7.25 -3.85 18.22
CA VAL A 326 8.14 -3.50 17.11
C VAL A 326 7.64 -2.27 16.37
N ARG A 327 6.31 -2.14 16.20
CA ARG A 327 5.70 -1.03 15.45
C ARG A 327 5.76 0.26 16.26
N THR A 328 6.70 1.13 15.90
CA THR A 328 6.87 2.44 16.53
C THR A 328 6.45 3.57 15.60
N ARG A 329 6.20 4.76 16.16
CA ARG A 329 5.82 5.96 15.40
C ARG A 329 6.89 6.38 14.39
N ASP A 330 8.17 6.15 14.71
CA ASP A 330 9.29 6.62 13.89
C ASP A 330 9.63 5.65 12.75
N ALA A 331 9.35 4.35 12.92
CA ALA A 331 9.70 3.34 11.92
C ALA A 331 8.50 2.91 11.06
N LEU A 332 7.33 2.67 11.68
CA LEU A 332 6.16 2.05 11.05
C LEU A 332 4.86 2.72 11.53
N PRO A 333 4.66 4.04 11.28
CA PRO A 333 3.52 4.78 11.82
C PRO A 333 2.17 4.25 11.31
N LEU A 334 2.07 3.89 10.03
CA LEU A 334 0.80 3.40 9.47
C LEU A 334 0.43 2.03 10.03
N ASP A 335 1.39 1.11 10.08
CA ASP A 335 1.15 -0.23 10.64
C ASP A 335 0.84 -0.17 12.13
N LEU A 336 1.50 0.75 12.87
CA LEU A 336 1.17 1.05 14.26
C LEU A 336 -0.30 1.43 14.40
N ALA A 337 -0.77 2.42 13.63
CA ALA A 337 -2.15 2.88 13.70
C ALA A 337 -3.17 1.78 13.32
N MET A 338 -2.87 0.97 12.30
CA MET A 338 -3.71 -0.17 11.92
C MET A 338 -3.80 -1.23 13.03
N THR A 339 -2.66 -1.56 13.66
CA THR A 339 -2.62 -2.52 14.77
C THR A 339 -3.37 -1.99 15.98
N GLN A 340 -3.24 -0.69 16.28
CA GLN A 340 -3.98 -0.03 17.35
C GLN A 340 -5.49 -0.05 17.08
N GLU A 341 -5.93 0.16 15.83
CA GLU A 341 -7.35 0.05 15.47
C GLU A 341 -7.87 -1.38 15.71
N ASN A 342 -7.13 -2.39 15.24
CA ASN A 342 -7.50 -3.80 15.45
C ASN A 342 -7.56 -4.18 16.94
N LEU A 343 -6.60 -3.70 17.72
CA LEU A 343 -6.57 -3.89 19.17
C LEU A 343 -7.75 -3.19 19.86
N ALA A 344 -8.12 -1.99 19.40
CA ALA A 344 -9.28 -1.26 19.91
C ALA A 344 -10.59 -2.03 19.67
N TYR A 345 -10.77 -2.61 18.48
CA TYR A 345 -11.92 -3.47 18.18
C TYR A 345 -11.97 -4.70 19.08
N ALA A 346 -10.84 -5.39 19.28
CA ALA A 346 -10.80 -6.56 20.14
C ALA A 346 -11.14 -6.20 21.61
N TYR A 347 -10.66 -5.07 22.11
CA TYR A 347 -11.04 -4.57 23.43
C TYR A 347 -12.51 -4.19 23.53
N GLN A 348 -13.06 -3.55 22.49
CA GLN A 348 -14.47 -3.18 22.43
C GLN A 348 -15.36 -4.43 22.51
N GLU A 349 -15.04 -5.48 21.74
CA GLU A 349 -15.79 -6.74 21.79
C GLU A 349 -15.64 -7.48 23.13
N LYS A 350 -14.48 -7.37 23.78
CA LYS A 350 -14.26 -7.91 25.13
C LYS A 350 -14.99 -7.10 26.22
N GLY A 351 -15.50 -5.91 25.89
CA GLY A 351 -16.15 -5.00 26.85
C GLY A 351 -15.17 -4.11 27.64
N LEU A 352 -13.90 -4.09 27.27
CA LEU A 352 -12.86 -3.21 27.84
C LEU A 352 -12.88 -1.85 27.13
N ILE A 353 -13.97 -1.11 27.34
CA ILE A 353 -14.26 0.14 26.60
C ILE A 353 -13.21 1.24 26.79
N PRO A 354 -12.68 1.50 28.01
CA PRO A 354 -11.64 2.52 28.20
C PRO A 354 -10.38 2.26 27.37
N GLU A 355 -9.97 1.00 27.29
CA GLU A 355 -8.83 0.54 26.48
C GLU A 355 -9.12 0.72 24.99
N ALA A 356 -10.32 0.35 24.52
CA ALA A 356 -10.74 0.57 23.14
C ALA A 356 -10.67 2.05 22.75
N ILE A 357 -11.25 2.94 23.57
CA ILE A 357 -11.22 4.40 23.35
C ILE A 357 -9.78 4.93 23.31
N LYS A 358 -8.91 4.46 24.21
CA LYS A 358 -7.49 4.83 24.23
C LYS A 358 -6.82 4.52 22.89
N TYR A 359 -6.95 3.29 22.39
CA TYR A 359 -6.27 2.87 21.17
C TYR A 359 -6.88 3.49 19.91
N PHE A 360 -8.20 3.70 19.86
CA PHE A 360 -8.80 4.50 18.78
C PHE A 360 -8.25 5.93 18.76
N LYS A 361 -8.15 6.60 19.91
CA LYS A 361 -7.54 7.95 20.00
C LYS A 361 -6.08 7.94 19.52
N SER A 362 -5.27 6.96 19.94
CA SER A 362 -3.88 6.85 19.48
C SER A 362 -3.76 6.66 17.96
N SER A 363 -4.62 5.84 17.35
CA SER A 363 -4.60 5.63 15.90
C SER A 363 -4.89 6.93 15.12
N LEU A 364 -5.75 7.81 15.66
CA LEU A 364 -6.12 9.10 15.07
C LEU A 364 -5.02 10.16 15.17
N GLU A 365 -3.95 9.93 15.95
CA GLU A 365 -2.76 10.79 15.90
C GLU A 365 -2.00 10.65 14.57
N ILE A 366 -2.19 9.51 13.88
CA ILE A 366 -1.54 9.15 12.63
C ILE A 366 -2.53 9.23 11.47
N PHE A 367 -3.74 8.68 11.62
CA PHE A 367 -4.81 8.77 10.64
C PHE A 367 -5.46 10.16 10.67
N LYS A 368 -4.82 11.12 10.01
CA LYS A 368 -5.32 12.49 9.93
C LYS A 368 -6.32 12.67 8.77
N PRO A 369 -7.34 13.54 8.90
CA PRO A 369 -8.32 13.80 7.86
C PRO A 369 -7.74 14.27 6.51
N ASP A 370 -6.66 15.06 6.55
CA ASP A 370 -6.00 15.67 5.40
C ASP A 370 -5.04 14.72 4.67
N ALA A 371 -4.42 13.79 5.41
CA ALA A 371 -3.47 12.83 4.85
C ALA A 371 -4.11 11.47 4.50
N LEU A 372 -5.00 10.97 5.36
CA LEU A 372 -5.59 9.62 5.28
C LEU A 372 -7.10 9.67 5.59
N PRO A 373 -7.90 10.37 4.77
CA PRO A 373 -9.31 10.61 5.07
C PRO A 373 -10.12 9.31 5.26
N LEU A 374 -9.89 8.27 4.46
CA LEU A 374 -10.66 7.02 4.58
C LEU A 374 -10.36 6.27 5.90
N SER A 375 -9.08 6.13 6.26
CA SER A 375 -8.67 5.49 7.52
C SER A 375 -9.09 6.31 8.73
N CYS A 376 -8.95 7.65 8.64
CA CYS A 376 -9.42 8.58 9.67
C CYS A 376 -10.92 8.46 9.88
N LEU A 377 -11.73 8.48 8.80
CA LEU A 377 -13.17 8.33 8.87
C LEU A 377 -13.58 7.05 9.60
N LYS A 378 -12.97 5.91 9.25
CA LYS A 378 -13.26 4.63 9.88
C LYS A 378 -12.95 4.68 11.38
N ALA A 379 -11.71 4.96 11.76
CA ALA A 379 -11.27 4.98 13.16
C ALA A 379 -12.05 6.01 14.00
N ALA A 380 -12.28 7.21 13.46
CA ALA A 380 -12.99 8.29 14.14
C ALA A 380 -14.48 7.99 14.33
N ARG A 381 -15.12 7.36 13.34
CA ARG A 381 -16.50 6.87 13.47
C ARG A 381 -16.62 5.80 14.54
N ASN A 382 -15.66 4.86 14.61
CA ASN A 382 -15.68 3.82 15.64
C ASN A 382 -15.48 4.38 17.03
N LEU A 383 -14.53 5.32 17.19
CA LEU A 383 -14.36 6.06 18.44
C LEU A 383 -15.67 6.75 18.85
N GLY A 384 -16.28 7.47 17.90
CA GLY A 384 -17.53 8.18 18.09
C GLY A 384 -18.66 7.26 18.54
N ASN A 385 -18.84 6.12 17.85
CA ASN A 385 -19.86 5.12 18.18
C ASN A 385 -19.60 4.48 19.56
N THR A 386 -18.37 4.07 19.83
CA THR A 386 -18.00 3.41 21.09
C THR A 386 -18.27 4.32 22.28
N ALA A 387 -17.89 5.60 22.17
CA ALA A 387 -18.13 6.59 23.21
C ALA A 387 -19.61 6.98 23.32
N PHE A 388 -20.34 7.02 22.19
CA PHE A 388 -21.78 7.27 22.17
C PHE A 388 -22.55 6.20 22.94
N ASP A 389 -22.18 4.93 22.77
CA ASP A 389 -22.87 3.79 23.40
C ASP A 389 -22.71 3.77 24.92
N ILE A 390 -21.62 4.36 25.45
CA ILE A 390 -21.39 4.53 26.89
C ILE A 390 -21.74 5.94 27.41
N GLU A 391 -22.40 6.76 26.58
CA GLU A 391 -22.82 8.12 26.91
C GLU A 391 -21.66 9.09 27.26
N GLU A 392 -20.45 8.80 26.79
CA GLU A 392 -19.28 9.69 26.92
C GLU A 392 -19.30 10.74 25.80
N TRP A 393 -20.23 11.70 25.91
CA TRP A 393 -20.59 12.60 24.82
C TRP A 393 -19.44 13.45 24.30
N GLU A 394 -18.50 13.88 25.16
CA GLU A 394 -17.34 14.67 24.74
C GLU A 394 -16.43 13.89 23.79
N THR A 395 -16.10 12.64 24.14
CA THR A 395 -15.31 11.76 23.27
C THR A 395 -16.10 11.36 22.01
N ALA A 396 -17.41 11.15 22.13
CA ALA A 396 -18.26 10.86 20.97
C ALA A 396 -18.24 12.02 19.96
N ILE A 397 -18.39 13.26 20.45
CA ILE A 397 -18.30 14.49 19.66
C ILE A 397 -16.93 14.61 18.99
N PHE A 398 -15.83 14.36 19.71
CA PHE A 398 -14.49 14.39 19.14
C PHE A 398 -14.32 13.39 17.98
N GLY A 399 -14.76 12.15 18.17
CA GLY A 399 -14.71 11.12 17.13
C GLY A 399 -15.53 11.50 15.90
N TYR A 400 -16.79 11.92 16.08
CA TYR A 400 -17.62 12.29 14.94
C TYR A 400 -17.14 13.55 14.22
N GLU A 401 -16.58 14.53 14.93
CA GLU A 401 -15.99 15.72 14.31
C GLU A 401 -14.84 15.35 13.37
N LYS A 402 -13.92 14.48 13.81
CA LYS A 402 -12.83 13.98 12.97
C LYS A 402 -13.34 13.15 11.78
N ALA A 403 -14.39 12.36 11.98
CA ALA A 403 -15.03 11.62 10.90
C ALA A 403 -15.64 12.56 9.84
N ILE A 404 -16.33 13.63 10.27
CA ILE A 404 -16.93 14.62 9.36
C ILE A 404 -15.85 15.40 8.61
N GLU A 405 -14.77 15.81 9.28
CA GLU A 405 -13.61 16.45 8.61
C GLU A 405 -13.04 15.53 7.52
N ALA A 406 -12.90 14.24 7.80
CA ALA A 406 -12.40 13.26 6.84
C ALA A 406 -13.34 13.05 5.63
N VAL A 407 -14.66 13.04 5.87
CA VAL A 407 -15.67 13.04 4.80
C VAL A 407 -15.54 14.28 3.93
N GLU A 408 -15.36 15.47 4.53
CA GLU A 408 -15.21 16.71 3.79
C GLU A 408 -13.93 16.73 2.94
N GLN A 409 -12.80 16.31 3.51
CA GLN A 409 -11.52 16.19 2.80
C GLN A 409 -11.61 15.21 1.62
N SER A 410 -12.27 14.05 1.80
CA SER A 410 -12.46 13.07 0.73
C SER A 410 -13.23 13.62 -0.49
N ARG A 411 -14.03 14.67 -0.29
CA ARG A 411 -14.86 15.28 -1.35
C ARG A 411 -14.12 16.34 -2.15
N GLU A 412 -13.09 16.98 -1.59
CA GLU A 412 -12.32 18.01 -2.29
C GLU A 412 -11.65 17.46 -3.56
N TRP A 413 -11.36 16.16 -3.58
CA TRP A 413 -10.57 15.51 -4.63
C TRP A 413 -11.45 14.86 -5.71
N ILE A 414 -12.77 14.97 -5.59
CA ILE A 414 -13.74 14.34 -6.50
C ILE A 414 -14.30 15.40 -7.46
N ALA A 415 -14.24 15.15 -8.77
CA ALA A 415 -14.78 16.09 -9.76
C ALA A 415 -16.32 16.01 -9.87
N SER A 416 -16.91 14.84 -9.64
CA SER A 416 -18.36 14.60 -9.80
C SER A 416 -19.16 15.07 -8.58
N GLU A 417 -20.02 16.07 -8.76
CA GLU A 417 -20.95 16.54 -7.73
C GLU A 417 -21.96 15.46 -7.28
N ASN A 418 -22.31 14.51 -8.15
CA ASN A 418 -23.18 13.40 -7.77
C ASN A 418 -22.46 12.45 -6.79
N ARG A 419 -21.20 12.09 -7.08
CA ARG A 419 -20.40 11.24 -6.19
C ARG A 419 -20.11 11.91 -4.85
N LYS A 420 -19.90 13.24 -4.84
CA LYS A 420 -19.78 14.02 -3.60
C LYS A 420 -21.04 13.94 -2.73
N ARG A 421 -22.24 13.87 -3.32
CA ARG A 421 -23.50 13.72 -2.57
C ARG A 421 -23.68 12.30 -2.05
N GLU A 422 -23.34 11.29 -2.84
CA GLU A 422 -23.38 9.88 -2.42
C GLU A 422 -22.54 9.64 -1.17
N ILE A 423 -21.31 10.17 -1.10
CA ILE A 423 -20.43 10.01 0.07
C ILE A 423 -21.04 10.61 1.35
N ILE A 424 -21.73 11.76 1.26
CA ILE A 424 -22.47 12.30 2.41
C ILE A 424 -23.62 11.36 2.79
N GLY A 425 -24.37 10.89 1.79
CA GLY A 425 -25.46 9.93 1.96
C GLY A 425 -25.01 8.67 2.72
N GLU A 426 -23.87 8.10 2.31
CA GLU A 426 -23.25 6.93 2.92
C GLU A 426 -22.84 7.17 4.40
N ASN A 427 -22.63 8.43 4.80
CA ASN A 427 -22.16 8.81 6.14
C ASN A 427 -23.17 9.62 6.96
N LEU A 428 -24.46 9.70 6.56
CA LEU A 428 -25.49 10.48 7.27
C LEU A 428 -25.63 10.08 8.75
N ASN A 429 -25.44 8.81 9.07
CA ASN A 429 -25.46 8.30 10.46
C ASN A 429 -24.41 8.99 11.35
N VAL A 430 -23.24 9.35 10.81
CA VAL A 430 -22.19 10.07 11.56
C VAL A 430 -22.70 11.47 11.95
N TYR A 431 -23.33 12.18 11.02
CA TYR A 431 -23.90 13.51 11.27
C TYR A 431 -25.06 13.44 12.27
N GLU A 432 -25.96 12.45 12.14
CA GLU A 432 -27.09 12.26 13.05
C GLU A 432 -26.61 12.01 14.49
N LYS A 433 -25.69 11.05 14.68
CA LYS A 433 -25.15 10.75 16.01
C LYS A 433 -24.32 11.89 16.57
N MET A 434 -23.62 12.66 15.72
CA MET A 434 -22.94 13.90 16.12
C MET A 434 -23.94 14.93 16.66
N ILE A 435 -25.03 15.18 15.95
CA ILE A 435 -26.09 16.11 16.38
C ILE A 435 -26.67 15.65 17.72
N GLN A 436 -27.00 14.35 17.85
CA GLN A 436 -27.55 13.80 19.09
C GLN A 436 -26.55 13.92 20.25
N SER A 437 -25.27 13.67 20.02
CA SER A 437 -24.21 13.82 21.03
C SER A 437 -24.07 15.28 21.48
N CYS A 438 -24.09 16.22 20.52
CA CYS A 438 -24.06 17.66 20.81
C CYS A 438 -25.27 18.09 21.65
N ILE A 439 -26.47 17.61 21.33
CA ILE A 439 -27.70 17.91 22.08
C ILE A 439 -27.60 17.37 23.51
N ASN A 440 -27.15 16.12 23.68
CA ASN A 440 -27.02 15.48 24.99
C ASN A 440 -25.94 16.15 25.86
N HIS A 441 -24.91 16.72 25.23
CA HIS A 441 -23.84 17.46 25.90
C HIS A 441 -24.08 18.98 25.95
N GLN A 442 -25.31 19.45 25.65
CA GLN A 442 -25.70 20.86 25.69
C GLN A 442 -24.89 21.79 24.74
N GLN A 443 -24.23 21.24 23.72
CA GLN A 443 -23.51 21.99 22.68
C GLN A 443 -24.41 22.32 21.49
N TYR A 444 -25.50 23.05 21.72
CA TYR A 444 -26.53 23.33 20.70
C TYR A 444 -25.98 24.07 19.47
N HIS A 445 -25.02 24.98 19.65
CA HIS A 445 -24.37 25.67 18.54
C HIS A 445 -23.66 24.69 17.59
N LYS A 446 -22.95 23.70 18.14
CA LYS A 446 -22.22 22.69 17.38
C LYS A 446 -23.16 21.71 16.67
N ALA A 447 -24.30 21.39 17.29
CA ALA A 447 -25.36 20.61 16.64
C ALA A 447 -25.86 21.29 15.36
N ILE A 448 -26.06 22.61 15.39
CA ILE A 448 -26.57 23.38 14.25
C ILE A 448 -25.53 23.52 13.15
N GLN A 449 -24.29 23.83 13.54
CA GLN A 449 -23.17 23.83 12.61
C GLN A 449 -23.05 22.47 11.88
N THR A 450 -23.28 21.36 12.58
CA THR A 450 -23.25 20.01 12.00
C THR A 450 -24.37 19.80 10.97
N ILE A 451 -25.58 20.31 11.24
CA ILE A 451 -26.70 20.27 10.29
C ILE A 451 -26.34 21.05 9.01
N GLU A 452 -25.81 22.26 9.17
CA GLU A 452 -25.37 23.10 8.05
C GLU A 452 -24.28 22.43 7.22
N ARG A 453 -23.30 21.80 7.88
CA ARG A 453 -22.23 21.02 7.22
C ARG A 453 -22.78 19.82 6.44
N SER A 454 -23.83 19.17 6.92
CA SER A 454 -24.42 17.99 6.26
C SER A 454 -25.08 18.32 4.91
N LYS A 455 -25.59 19.55 4.73
CA LYS A 455 -26.38 20.00 3.56
C LYS A 455 -27.55 19.06 3.19
N SER A 456 -28.01 18.21 4.11
CA SER A 456 -29.05 17.22 3.88
C SER A 456 -30.43 17.78 4.24
N ARG A 457 -31.34 17.88 3.25
CA ARG A 457 -32.74 18.29 3.49
C ARG A 457 -33.42 17.40 4.53
N TYR A 458 -33.14 16.09 4.50
CA TYR A 458 -33.64 15.13 5.47
C TYR A 458 -33.22 15.47 6.91
N LEU A 459 -31.94 15.76 7.16
CA LEU A 459 -31.48 16.09 8.50
C LEU A 459 -32.04 17.43 8.98
N VAL A 460 -32.23 18.39 8.08
CA VAL A 460 -32.87 19.66 8.45
C VAL A 460 -34.36 19.44 8.78
N GLU A 461 -35.10 18.71 7.94
CA GLU A 461 -36.51 18.37 8.18
C GLU A 461 -36.70 17.56 9.46
N LEU A 462 -35.80 16.60 9.72
CA LEU A 462 -35.81 15.84 10.97
C LEU A 462 -35.59 16.79 12.14
N PHE A 463 -34.58 17.67 12.11
CA PHE A 463 -34.32 18.60 13.19
C PHE A 463 -35.44 19.63 13.43
N THR A 464 -36.09 20.11 12.36
CA THR A 464 -37.18 21.08 12.47
C THR A 464 -38.47 20.42 12.95
N ASN A 465 -38.78 19.20 12.51
CA ASN A 465 -40.06 18.53 12.76
C ASN A 465 -40.08 17.58 13.96
N SER A 466 -38.95 17.00 14.36
CA SER A 466 -38.91 16.05 15.48
C SER A 466 -38.73 16.76 16.81
N GLU A 467 -39.60 16.55 17.80
CA GLU A 467 -39.47 17.05 19.18
C GLU A 467 -38.39 16.27 19.96
N ILE A 468 -37.18 16.16 19.40
CA ILE A 468 -36.04 15.53 20.07
C ILE A 468 -35.53 16.49 21.15
N TYR A 469 -35.79 16.13 22.41
CA TYR A 469 -35.23 16.79 23.59
C TYR A 469 -34.33 15.79 24.34
N PRO A 470 -33.22 16.24 24.96
CA PRO A 470 -32.48 15.42 25.92
C PRO A 470 -33.44 14.85 26.99
N LYS A 471 -33.25 13.60 27.43
CA LYS A 471 -34.12 12.97 28.45
C LYS A 471 -34.19 13.75 29.77
N THR A 472 -33.21 14.62 30.04
CA THR A 472 -33.07 15.46 31.23
C THR A 472 -33.30 16.95 30.97
N ALA A 473 -33.80 17.33 29.79
CA ALA A 473 -33.86 18.73 29.37
C ALA A 473 -34.80 19.59 30.23
N THR A 474 -34.26 20.69 30.74
CA THR A 474 -34.99 21.75 31.43
C THR A 474 -35.82 22.57 30.44
N ASP A 475 -36.88 23.22 30.91
CA ASP A 475 -37.77 23.99 30.02
C ASP A 475 -37.06 25.16 29.32
N THR A 476 -36.00 25.70 29.94
CA THR A 476 -35.14 26.73 29.34
C THR A 476 -34.36 26.20 28.14
N GLU A 477 -33.80 25.00 28.24
CA GLU A 477 -33.08 24.34 27.14
C GLU A 477 -34.02 23.98 25.99
N LYS A 478 -35.25 23.55 26.31
CA LYS A 478 -36.30 23.32 25.29
C LYS A 478 -36.65 24.62 24.55
N GLN A 479 -36.73 25.74 25.27
CA GLN A 479 -37.02 27.06 24.69
C GLN A 479 -35.88 27.58 23.80
N GLN A 480 -34.63 27.38 24.21
CA GLN A 480 -33.47 27.70 23.38
C GLN A 480 -33.51 26.87 22.09
N LEU A 481 -33.72 25.55 22.19
CA LEU A 481 -33.80 24.67 21.02
C LEU A 481 -34.92 25.10 20.05
N GLN A 482 -36.10 25.47 20.57
CA GLN A 482 -37.20 25.99 19.75
C GLN A 482 -36.86 27.32 19.05
N ASN A 483 -36.16 28.22 19.72
CA ASN A 483 -35.72 29.49 19.12
C ASN A 483 -34.73 29.27 17.98
N LEU A 484 -33.78 28.35 18.16
CA LEU A 484 -32.83 28.04 17.10
C LEU A 484 -33.48 27.30 15.91
N ARG A 485 -34.48 26.42 16.14
CA ARG A 485 -35.27 25.82 15.04
C ARG A 485 -35.96 26.86 14.17
N ARG A 486 -36.50 27.92 14.78
CA ARG A 486 -37.12 29.04 14.05
C ARG A 486 -36.11 29.81 13.21
N GLN A 487 -34.89 30.00 13.72
CA GLN A 487 -33.82 30.67 12.97
C GLN A 487 -33.39 29.85 11.74
N ILE A 488 -33.29 28.53 11.87
CA ILE A 488 -32.97 27.62 10.75
C ILE A 488 -34.06 27.67 9.67
N ALA A 489 -35.33 27.56 10.05
CA ALA A 489 -36.45 27.64 9.11
C ALA A 489 -36.46 29.00 8.36
N ALA A 490 -36.16 30.09 9.06
CA ALA A 490 -36.07 31.42 8.45
C ALA A 490 -34.90 31.54 7.46
N SER A 491 -33.72 31.01 7.80
CA SER A 491 -32.56 30.99 6.90
C SER A 491 -32.77 30.12 5.66
N GLN A 492 -33.53 29.01 5.77
CA GLN A 492 -33.90 28.18 4.62
C GLN A 492 -34.83 28.91 3.65
N GLN A 493 -35.85 29.58 4.18
CA GLN A 493 -36.79 30.36 3.36
C GLN A 493 -36.07 31.49 2.60
N PHE A 494 -35.03 32.05 3.22
CA PHE A 494 -34.16 33.05 2.59
C PHE A 494 -33.25 32.48 1.50
N LEU A 495 -32.77 31.23 1.62
CA LEU A 495 -31.97 30.56 0.60
C LEU A 495 -32.82 30.10 -0.60
N GLU A 496 -34.03 29.57 -0.36
CA GLU A 496 -34.95 29.15 -1.42
C GLU A 496 -35.44 30.33 -2.28
N THR A 497 -35.52 31.52 -1.69
CA THR A 497 -35.88 32.76 -2.41
C THR A 497 -34.73 33.33 -3.25
N GLN A 498 -33.49 32.83 -3.09
CA GLN A 498 -32.31 33.29 -3.86
C GLN A 498 -31.89 32.36 -5.01
N THR A 499 -32.37 31.11 -5.06
CA THR A 499 -32.18 30.23 -6.22
C THR A 499 -33.44 30.23 -7.12
N PRO A 500 -33.46 30.89 -8.28
CA PRO A 500 -34.60 30.80 -9.18
C PRO A 500 -34.67 29.39 -9.78
N SER A 501 -35.82 28.75 -9.63
CA SER A 501 -36.15 27.53 -10.40
C SER A 501 -36.17 27.89 -11.90
N PRO A 502 -35.58 27.09 -12.80
CA PRO A 502 -35.70 27.36 -14.23
C PRO A 502 -37.16 27.18 -14.65
N PRO A 503 -37.70 28.03 -15.54
CA PRO A 503 -39.11 28.00 -15.88
C PRO A 503 -39.47 26.69 -16.59
N LEU A 504 -40.57 26.09 -16.12
CA LEU A 504 -41.28 24.99 -16.77
C LEU A 504 -41.56 25.35 -18.23
N SER A 505 -41.16 24.46 -19.15
CA SER A 505 -41.48 24.58 -20.57
C SER A 505 -43.01 24.61 -20.78
N PRO A 506 -43.52 25.43 -21.73
CA PRO A 506 -44.96 25.57 -21.94
C PRO A 506 -45.59 24.31 -22.57
N PRO A 507 -46.91 24.13 -22.44
CA PRO A 507 -47.59 22.90 -22.84
C PRO A 507 -47.62 22.73 -24.36
N LEU A 508 -47.33 21.51 -24.82
CA LEU A 508 -47.51 21.10 -26.21
C LEU A 508 -48.97 21.30 -26.65
N THR A 509 -49.18 22.25 -27.55
CA THR A 509 -50.45 22.48 -28.26
C THR A 509 -50.77 21.32 -29.19
N LYS A 510 -52.03 20.85 -29.13
CA LYS A 510 -52.63 19.91 -30.09
C LYS A 510 -52.53 20.46 -31.52
N GLY A 511 -51.91 19.71 -32.42
CA GLY A 511 -52.03 19.84 -33.86
C GLY A 511 -52.06 18.43 -34.47
N GLY A 512 -53.12 18.12 -35.20
CA GLY A 512 -53.45 16.80 -35.74
C GLY A 512 -52.56 16.34 -36.91
N PRO A 513 -52.89 15.18 -37.51
CA PRO A 513 -51.97 14.29 -38.23
C PRO A 513 -51.86 14.67 -39.71
N GLU A 514 -50.74 14.34 -40.36
CA GLU A 514 -50.66 13.84 -41.75
C GLU A 514 -49.19 13.70 -42.21
N GLY A 515 -48.90 12.62 -42.94
CA GLY A 515 -47.83 12.62 -43.97
C GLY A 515 -46.63 11.69 -43.76
N VAL A 516 -46.82 10.39 -44.01
CA VAL A 516 -45.82 9.50 -44.66
C VAL A 516 -45.83 9.88 -46.16
N PRO A 517 -44.71 9.97 -46.93
CA PRO A 517 -43.82 8.85 -47.36
C PRO A 517 -42.33 9.26 -47.50
N ASP A 518 -41.33 8.43 -47.79
CA ASP A 518 -41.12 7.01 -48.12
C ASP A 518 -39.73 6.62 -47.55
#